data_AF-A0A7C5LHR5-F1
#
_entry.id   AF-A0A7C5LHR5-F1
#
_cell.length_a   1.000
_cell.length_b   1.000
_cell.length_c   1.000
_cell.angle_alpha   90.00
_cell.angle_beta   90.00
_cell.angle_gamma   90.00
#
_symmetry.space_group_name_H-M   'P 1'
#
loop_
_entity.id
_entity.type
_entity.pdbx_description
1 polymer ?
#
loop_
_entity_poly.entity_id
_entity_poly.type
_entity_poly.pdbx_seq_one_letter_code
_entity_poly.pdbx_strand_id
1 'polypeptide(L)' 'MPSITSADLARLVAALQEEPLAQQKTCPACGAVFPCLPGACWCAALRLSPQTLRQLRTKYDSCLCPVCLLPLSQ' A
#
# COMPACT_ATOMS: atom_id res chain seq x y z
N MET A 1 9.44 29.56 -33.33
CA MET A 1 8.49 28.49 -32.94
C MET A 1 9.35 27.41 -32.28
N PRO A 2 9.33 27.24 -30.95
CA PRO A 2 10.23 26.29 -30.29
C PRO A 2 9.73 24.87 -30.54
N SER A 3 10.56 24.05 -31.19
CA SER A 3 10.30 22.63 -31.44
C SER A 3 10.58 21.84 -30.17
N ILE A 4 9.52 21.33 -29.53
CA ILE A 4 9.64 20.40 -28.40
C ILE A 4 10.28 19.12 -28.95
N THR A 5 11.54 18.88 -28.63
CA THR A 5 12.25 17.65 -29.03
C THR A 5 11.85 16.48 -28.13
N SER A 6 11.90 15.26 -28.67
CA SER A 6 11.59 14.02 -27.92
C SER A 6 12.39 13.87 -26.60
N ALA A 7 13.59 14.46 -26.52
CA ALA A 7 14.39 14.51 -25.31
C ALA A 7 13.81 15.41 -24.20
N ASP A 8 13.09 16.47 -24.57
CA ASP A 8 12.44 17.38 -23.62
C ASP A 8 11.18 16.74 -23.03
N LEU A 9 10.43 16.00 -23.88
CA LEU A 9 9.30 15.19 -23.45
C LEU A 9 9.72 14.09 -22.45
N ALA A 10 10.87 13.44 -22.67
CA ALA A 10 11.39 12.42 -21.77
C ALA A 10 11.76 12.98 -20.37
N ARG A 11 12.25 14.23 -20.30
CA ARG A 11 12.56 14.90 -19.02
C ARG A 11 11.30 15.29 -18.25
N LEU A 12 10.26 15.69 -18.96
CA LEU A 12 8.96 16.01 -18.37
C LEU A 12 8.24 14.76 -17.85
N VAL A 13 8.36 13.62 -18.54
CA VAL A 13 7.83 12.32 -18.06
C VAL A 13 8.54 11.87 -16.78
N ALA A 14 9.87 11.97 -16.72
CA ALA A 14 10.63 11.59 -15.52
C ALA A 14 10.29 12.43 -14.27
N ALA A 15 9.81 13.66 -14.44
CA ALA A 15 9.42 14.54 -13.35
C ALA A 15 7.98 14.29 -12.82
N LEU A 16 7.20 13.42 -13.47
CA LEU A 16 5.79 13.16 -13.13
C LEU A 16 5.53 11.73 -12.61
N GLN A 17 6.55 10.88 -12.48
CA GLN A 17 6.41 9.47 -12.09
C GLN A 17 6.71 9.24 -10.61
N GLU A 18 6.00 9.92 -9.71
CA GLU A 18 5.88 9.50 -8.31
C GLU A 18 4.56 8.71 -8.15
N GLU A 19 4.44 7.59 -8.86
CA GLU A 19 3.37 6.66 -8.57
C GLU A 19 3.68 6.03 -7.21
N PRO A 20 2.82 6.20 -6.18
CA PRO A 20 3.07 5.61 -4.87
C PRO A 20 3.21 4.11 -5.10
N LEU A 21 4.43 3.59 -4.90
CA LEU A 21 4.76 2.19 -5.18
C LEU A 21 3.88 1.29 -4.32
N ALA A 22 2.72 0.91 -4.87
CA ALA A 22 1.84 -0.06 -4.28
C ALA A 22 2.59 -1.39 -4.31
N GLN A 23 3.14 -1.78 -3.16
CA GLN A 23 3.84 -3.04 -3.06
C GLN A 23 2.82 -4.17 -2.99
N GLN A 24 2.94 -5.15 -3.87
CA GLN A 24 2.18 -6.39 -3.73
C GLN A 24 2.73 -7.19 -2.54
N LYS A 25 1.86 -7.52 -1.59
CA LYS A 25 2.18 -8.36 -0.43
C LYS A 25 1.25 -9.56 -0.39
N THR A 26 1.77 -10.67 0.12
CA THR A 26 0.98 -11.88 0.38
C THR A 26 0.50 -11.88 1.82
N CYS A 27 -0.80 -12.05 2.03
CA CYS A 27 -1.41 -12.09 3.35
C CYS A 27 -0.99 -13.39 4.08
N PRO A 28 -0.34 -13.32 5.26
CA PRO A 28 0.06 -14.51 6.00
C PRO A 28 -1.12 -15.29 6.59
N ALA A 29 -2.33 -14.71 6.65
CA ALA A 29 -3.52 -15.39 7.17
C ALA A 29 -4.27 -16.23 6.13
N CYS A 30 -4.30 -15.80 4.86
CA CYS A 30 -5.09 -16.47 3.82
C CYS A 30 -4.34 -16.74 2.51
N GLY A 31 -3.10 -16.26 2.35
CA GLY A 31 -2.30 -16.42 1.15
C GLY A 31 -2.68 -15.50 -0.02
N ALA A 32 -3.67 -14.61 0.14
CA ALA A 32 -4.07 -13.69 -0.92
C ALA A 32 -3.02 -12.60 -1.17
N VAL A 33 -2.77 -12.28 -2.44
CA VAL A 33 -1.96 -11.12 -2.84
C VAL A 33 -2.81 -9.87 -2.80
N PHE A 34 -2.31 -8.80 -2.19
CA PHE A 34 -3.02 -7.52 -2.08
C PHE A 34 -2.07 -6.32 -2.21
N PRO A 35 -2.56 -5.15 -2.66
CA PRO A 35 -1.77 -3.93 -2.72
C PRO A 35 -1.58 -3.33 -1.32
N CYS A 36 -0.34 -3.00 -0.98
CA CYS A 36 0.05 -2.32 0.24
C CYS A 36 0.71 -0.98 -0.13
N LEU A 37 0.07 0.13 0.25
CA LEU A 37 0.59 1.48 0.02
C LEU A 37 1.09 2.06 1.35
N PRO A 38 2.40 2.04 1.65
CA PRO A 38 2.90 2.64 2.89
C PRO A 38 2.49 4.13 2.94
N GLY A 39 1.92 4.55 4.07
CA GLY A 39 1.44 5.93 4.27
C GLY A 39 0.04 6.25 3.72
N ALA A 40 -0.46 5.50 2.74
CA ALA A 40 -1.77 5.75 2.10
C ALA A 40 -2.64 4.48 1.93
N CYS A 41 -2.31 3.38 2.62
CA CYS A 41 -3.03 2.12 2.52
C CYS A 41 -4.45 2.27 3.08
N TRP A 42 -5.41 1.52 2.54
CA TRP A 42 -6.78 1.42 3.08
C TRP A 42 -6.79 1.08 4.59
N CYS A 43 -5.78 0.35 5.09
CA CYS A 43 -5.69 0.00 6.50
C CYS A 43 -5.43 1.22 7.41
N ALA A 44 -4.94 2.34 6.88
CA ALA A 44 -4.73 3.57 7.64
C ALA A 44 -6.05 4.25 8.03
N ALA A 45 -7.14 4.00 7.29
CA ALA A 45 -8.47 4.50 7.63
C ALA A 45 -9.19 3.63 8.68
N LEU A 46 -8.66 2.44 8.98
CA LEU A 46 -9.27 1.53 9.95
C LEU A 46 -8.87 1.88 11.37
N ARG A 47 -9.85 1.84 12.27
CA ARG A 47 -9.62 1.91 13.71
C ARG A 47 -9.55 0.49 14.26
N LEU A 48 -8.43 0.18 14.89
CA LEU A 48 -8.20 -1.08 15.58
C LEU A 48 -7.94 -0.78 17.05
N SER A 49 -8.50 -1.59 17.94
CA SER A 49 -8.18 -1.49 19.36
C SER A 49 -6.68 -1.76 19.59
N PRO A 50 -6.06 -1.14 20.62
CA PRO A 50 -4.66 -1.42 20.95
C PRO A 50 -4.43 -2.89 21.34
N GLN A 51 -5.46 -3.59 21.85
CA GLN A 51 -5.41 -5.02 22.13
C GLN A 51 -5.33 -5.84 20.84
N THR A 52 -6.17 -5.52 19.85
CA THR A 52 -6.15 -6.14 18.53
C THR A 52 -4.81 -5.91 17.83
N LEU A 53 -4.29 -4.66 17.85
CA LEU A 53 -2.99 -4.34 17.25
C LEU A 53 -1.84 -5.14 17.86
N ARG A 54 -1.83 -5.31 19.19
CA ARG A 54 -0.84 -6.14 19.86
C ARG A 54 -0.93 -7.60 19.42
N GLN A 55 -2.14 -8.16 19.38
CA GLN A 55 -2.33 -9.54 18.92
C GLN A 55 -1.87 -9.73 17.47
N LEU A 56 -2.17 -8.76 16.59
CA LEU A 56 -1.74 -8.79 15.20
C LEU A 56 -0.22 -8.80 15.07
N ARG A 57 0.48 -7.93 15.82
CA ARG A 57 1.96 -7.85 15.82
C ARG A 57 2.64 -9.11 16.35
N THR A 58 1.99 -9.86 17.23
CA THR A 58 2.52 -11.12 17.75
C THR A 58 2.21 -12.29 16.82
N LYS A 59 1.05 -12.29 16.15
CA LYS A 59 0.60 -13.41 15.31
C LYS A 59 1.10 -13.36 13.87
N TYR A 60 1.32 -12.18 13.32
CA TYR A 60 1.63 -12.00 11.90
C TYR A 60 2.89 -11.17 11.72
N ASP A 61 3.80 -11.68 10.88
CA ASP A 61 5.07 -11.03 10.54
C ASP A 61 4.91 -9.94 9.46
N SER A 62 3.76 -9.92 8.77
CA SER A 62 3.48 -8.99 7.67
C SER A 62 2.05 -8.48 7.69
N CYS A 63 1.75 -7.52 6.81
CA CYS A 63 0.45 -6.89 6.68
C CYS A 63 -0.64 -7.90 6.28
N LEU A 64 -1.86 -7.70 6.80
CA LEU A 64 -3.04 -8.47 6.41
C LEU A 64 -3.81 -7.79 5.29
N CYS A 65 -4.46 -8.59 4.44
CA CYS A 65 -5.37 -8.10 3.41
C CYS A 65 -6.69 -7.57 4.03
N PRO A 66 -7.49 -6.77 3.30
CA PRO A 66 -8.72 -6.20 3.82
C PRO A 66 -9.71 -7.25 4.32
N VAL A 67 -9.83 -8.38 3.62
CA VAL A 67 -10.73 -9.48 4.00
C VAL A 67 -10.40 -10.03 5.39
N CYS A 68 -9.11 -10.13 5.74
CA CYS A 68 -8.69 -10.65 7.04
C CYS A 68 -8.67 -9.58 8.14
N LEU A 69 -8.47 -8.31 7.79
CA LEU A 69 -8.33 -7.23 8.78
C LEU A 69 -9.65 -6.53 9.13
N LEU A 70 -10.56 -6.34 8.18
CA LEU A 70 -11.88 -5.70 8.38
C LEU A 70 -12.71 -6.32 9.52
N PRO A 71 -12.78 -7.66 9.68
CA PRO A 71 -13.51 -8.27 10.80
C PRO A 71 -12.92 -7.95 12.18
N LEU A 72 -11.70 -7.42 12.23
CA LEU A 72 -10.97 -7.08 13.46
C LEU A 72 -11.04 -5.58 13.78
N SER A 73 -11.52 -4.74 12.85
CA SER A 73 -11.77 -3.32 13.05
C SER A 73 -13.18 -3.11 13.60
N GLN A 74 -13.27 -3.03 14.93
CA GLN A 74 -14.47 -2.80 15.71
C GLN A 74 -14.21 -1.61 16.64
#